data_AF-A0A4Q3XUE2-F1
#
_entry.id   AF-A0A4Q3XUE2-F1
#
_cell.length_a   1.000
_cell.length_b   1.000
_cell.length_c   1.000
_cell.angle_alpha   90.00
_cell.angle_beta   90.00
_cell.angle_gamma   90.00
#
_symmetry.space_group_name_H-M   'P 1'
#
loop_
_entity.id
_entity.type
_entity.pdbx_description
1 polymer ?
#
loop_
_entity_poly.entity_id
_entity_poly.type
_entity_poly.pdbx_seq_one_letter_code
_entity_poly.pdbx_strand_id
1 'polypeptide(L)'
;MAIADVKEYAHLTDADIEALGRELDAIRRDIEESRGEKDARYVRNVIRLQRSLEIGGRAVLFASRRRPAWLAGVGLLTLSKIIENMELGHNVMHGQWDWMNDPEIHSTSWEWDVTGPSAHWKQTHNYLHHKYTNVLGMDDDVGYGLLRVTRDQRWKPFNAGNLVYNTLLALFFEYGIAAQHLELGKVAKGRADKEETQRKLRE
;
A
#
# COMPACT_ATOMS: atom_id res chain seq x y z
N MET A 1 9.02 -22.27 1.84
CA MET A 1 10.16 -21.96 0.93
C MET A 1 10.69 -20.60 1.33
N ALA A 2 12.01 -20.51 1.50
CA ALA A 2 12.81 -19.30 1.33
C ALA A 2 14.24 -19.70 0.96
N ILE A 3 14.67 -20.92 1.32
CA ILE A 3 15.99 -21.42 0.95
C ILE A 3 15.97 -22.95 0.77
N ALA A 4 15.26 -23.44 -0.26
CA ALA A 4 15.37 -24.86 -0.63
C ALA A 4 16.70 -25.14 -1.35
N ASP A 5 17.19 -24.15 -2.10
CA ASP A 5 18.36 -24.26 -2.97
C ASP A 5 19.49 -23.33 -2.52
N VAL A 6 19.82 -23.31 -1.22
CA VAL A 6 20.96 -22.54 -0.66
C VAL A 6 22.22 -22.76 -1.50
N LYS A 7 22.43 -24.00 -1.97
CA LYS A 7 23.57 -24.38 -2.80
C LYS A 7 23.63 -23.63 -4.12
N GLU A 8 22.50 -23.27 -4.72
CA GLU A 8 22.47 -22.48 -5.95
C GLU A 8 22.87 -21.03 -5.74
N TYR A 9 22.80 -20.50 -4.52
CA TYR A 9 23.22 -19.12 -4.21
C TYR A 9 24.56 -19.05 -3.45
N ALA A 10 25.02 -20.18 -2.89
CA ALA A 10 26.27 -20.29 -2.15
C ALA A 10 27.53 -20.36 -3.02
N HIS A 11 27.41 -20.21 -4.34
CA HIS A 11 28.55 -20.19 -5.26
C HIS A 11 29.15 -18.79 -5.46
N LEU A 12 28.46 -17.73 -5.03
CA LEU A 12 28.94 -16.36 -5.13
C LEU A 12 30.09 -16.15 -4.15
N THR A 13 31.21 -15.63 -4.66
CA THR A 13 32.31 -15.16 -3.82
C THR A 13 32.00 -13.79 -3.22
N ASP A 14 32.75 -13.38 -2.20
CA ASP A 14 32.64 -12.03 -1.64
C ASP A 14 32.84 -10.95 -2.72
N ALA A 15 33.74 -11.20 -3.68
CA ALA A 15 33.98 -10.29 -4.80
C ALA A 15 32.77 -10.18 -5.74
N ASP A 16 32.04 -11.27 -5.97
CA ASP A 16 30.82 -11.27 -6.79
C ASP A 16 29.70 -10.50 -6.08
N ILE A 17 29.55 -10.68 -4.76
CA ILE A 17 28.57 -9.96 -3.95
C ILE A 17 28.87 -8.46 -3.96
N GLU A 18 30.13 -8.07 -3.79
CA GLU A 18 30.52 -6.66 -3.88
C GLU A 18 30.31 -6.07 -5.29
N ALA A 19 30.59 -6.86 -6.34
CA ALA A 19 30.35 -6.43 -7.71
C ALA A 19 28.87 -6.17 -7.96
N LEU A 20 28.00 -7.10 -7.54
CA LEU A 20 26.55 -6.93 -7.60
C LEU A 20 26.09 -5.68 -6.83
N GLY A 21 26.64 -5.44 -5.63
CA GLY A 21 26.36 -4.24 -4.85
C GLY A 21 26.69 -2.95 -5.62
N ARG A 22 27.89 -2.89 -6.25
CA ARG A 22 28.30 -1.75 -7.07
C ARG A 22 27.40 -1.53 -8.28
N GLU A 23 26.94 -2.61 -8.92
CA GLU A 23 26.02 -2.55 -10.06
C GLU A 23 24.63 -2.02 -9.64
N LEU A 24 24.08 -2.51 -8.52
CA LEU A 24 22.82 -2.03 -7.97
C LEU A 24 22.91 -0.55 -7.56
N ASP A 25 24.03 -0.14 -6.94
CA ASP A 25 24.28 1.25 -6.58
C ASP A 25 24.43 2.14 -7.82
N ALA A 26 25.01 1.62 -8.92
CA ALA A 26 25.09 2.34 -10.19
C ALA A 26 23.69 2.59 -10.75
N ILE A 27 22.83 1.56 -10.80
CA ILE A 27 21.43 1.71 -11.23
C ILE A 27 20.70 2.73 -10.36
N ARG A 28 20.88 2.66 -9.03
CA ARG A 28 20.28 3.63 -8.11
C ARG A 28 20.70 5.06 -8.45
N ARG A 29 22.01 5.31 -8.61
CA ARG A 29 22.53 6.65 -8.96
C ARG A 29 22.00 7.13 -10.29
N ASP A 30 22.01 6.29 -11.33
CA ASP A 30 21.49 6.65 -12.65
C ASP A 30 20.02 7.10 -12.58
N ILE A 31 19.20 6.38 -11.81
CA ILE A 31 17.80 6.73 -11.59
C ILE A 31 17.68 8.02 -10.77
N GLU A 32 18.39 8.15 -9.65
CA GLU A 32 18.36 9.35 -8.80
C GLU A 32 18.82 10.60 -9.55
N GLU A 33 19.86 10.51 -10.38
CA GLU A 33 20.37 11.60 -11.21
C GLU A 33 19.46 11.95 -12.39
N SER A 34 18.70 10.97 -12.90
CA SER A 34 17.74 11.22 -13.98
C SER A 34 16.49 11.99 -13.54
N ARG A 35 16.19 11.99 -12.23
CA ARG A 35 15.03 12.69 -11.67
C ARG A 35 15.19 14.19 -11.80
N GLY A 36 14.09 14.88 -12.08
CA GLY A 36 14.11 16.33 -12.03
C GLY A 36 12.79 16.98 -12.40
N GLU A 37 12.89 18.13 -13.05
CA GLU A 37 11.74 19.00 -13.30
C GLU A 37 10.65 18.32 -14.16
N LYS A 38 11.00 17.36 -15.02
CA LYS A 38 10.00 16.60 -15.78
C LYS A 38 9.09 15.79 -14.85
N ASP A 39 9.67 15.10 -13.87
CA ASP A 39 8.94 14.26 -12.92
C ASP A 39 8.16 15.13 -11.92
N ALA A 40 8.76 16.23 -11.48
CA ALA A 40 8.08 17.21 -10.63
C ALA A 40 6.86 17.83 -11.32
N ARG A 41 6.94 18.14 -12.62
CA ARG A 41 5.77 18.58 -13.41
C ARG A 41 4.76 17.48 -13.58
N TYR A 42 5.20 16.24 -13.77
CA TYR A 42 4.32 15.09 -13.90
C TYR A 42 3.42 14.95 -12.67
N VAL A 43 3.99 14.81 -11.47
CA VAL A 43 3.19 14.61 -10.24
C VAL A 43 2.26 15.80 -9.97
N ARG A 44 2.72 17.04 -10.16
CA ARG A 44 1.88 18.23 -10.01
C ARG A 44 0.72 18.26 -11.00
N ASN A 45 0.94 17.79 -12.24
CA ASN A 45 -0.12 17.69 -13.23
C ASN A 45 -1.09 16.55 -12.93
N VAL A 46 -0.62 15.41 -12.41
CA VAL A 46 -1.49 14.32 -11.95
C VAL A 46 -2.36 14.78 -10.79
N ILE A 47 -1.82 15.51 -9.81
CA ILE A 47 -2.58 16.11 -8.72
C ILE A 47 -3.66 17.07 -9.26
N ARG A 48 -3.32 17.95 -10.21
CA ARG A 48 -4.29 18.85 -10.84
C ARG A 48 -5.39 18.08 -11.58
N LEU A 49 -5.02 17.03 -12.31
CA LEU A 49 -5.96 16.18 -13.03
C LEU A 49 -6.92 15.50 -12.06
N GLN A 50 -6.39 14.83 -11.03
CA GLN A 50 -7.17 14.16 -9.97
C GLN A 50 -8.17 15.16 -9.35
N ARG A 51 -7.70 16.31 -8.86
CA ARG A 51 -8.57 17.31 -8.22
C ARG A 51 -9.64 17.86 -9.17
N SER A 52 -9.30 18.04 -10.44
CA SER A 52 -10.25 18.50 -11.47
C SER A 52 -11.32 17.46 -11.77
N LEU A 53 -10.94 16.18 -11.84
CA LEU A 53 -11.87 15.06 -12.01
C LEU A 53 -12.79 14.92 -10.79
N GLU A 54 -12.28 15.10 -9.58
CA GLU A 54 -13.07 15.05 -8.37
C GLU A 54 -14.14 16.15 -8.35
N ILE A 55 -13.70 17.40 -8.49
CA ILE A 55 -14.59 18.57 -8.47
C ILE A 55 -15.59 18.49 -9.62
N GLY A 56 -15.11 18.18 -10.84
CA GLY A 56 -15.94 18.04 -12.02
C GLY A 56 -16.95 16.91 -11.90
N GLY A 57 -16.55 15.75 -11.37
CA GLY A 57 -17.42 14.61 -11.14
C GLY A 57 -18.54 14.94 -10.15
N ARG A 58 -18.21 15.59 -9.02
CA ARG A 58 -19.20 16.07 -8.04
C ARG A 58 -20.15 17.10 -8.66
N ALA A 59 -19.63 18.03 -9.47
CA ALA A 59 -20.43 19.03 -10.17
C ALA A 59 -21.42 18.38 -11.16
N VAL A 60 -20.97 17.41 -11.96
CA VAL A 60 -21.81 16.70 -12.93
C VAL A 60 -22.93 15.91 -12.24
N LEU A 61 -22.68 15.38 -11.03
CA LEU A 61 -23.69 14.65 -10.27
C LEU A 61 -24.87 15.51 -9.79
N PHE A 62 -24.79 16.84 -9.78
CA PHE A 62 -25.98 17.68 -9.59
C PHE A 62 -27.03 17.49 -10.70
N ALA A 63 -26.61 17.05 -11.90
CA ALA A 63 -27.48 16.70 -13.01
C ALA A 63 -27.81 15.18 -13.09
N SER A 64 -27.51 14.41 -12.04
CA SER A 64 -27.63 12.93 -12.00
C SER A 64 -29.03 12.36 -12.25
N ARG A 65 -30.07 13.20 -12.21
CA ARG A 65 -31.41 12.81 -12.68
C ARG A 65 -31.38 12.28 -14.12
N ARG A 66 -30.45 12.77 -14.94
CA ARG A 66 -30.19 12.28 -16.30
C ARG A 66 -29.16 11.16 -16.26
N ARG A 67 -29.53 9.96 -16.71
CA ARG A 67 -28.63 8.78 -16.72
C ARG A 67 -27.24 9.04 -17.31
N PRO A 68 -27.08 9.76 -18.45
CA PRO A 68 -25.75 10.05 -18.97
C PRO A 68 -24.91 10.93 -18.05
N ALA A 69 -25.52 11.92 -17.40
CA ALA A 69 -24.83 12.78 -16.43
C ALA A 69 -24.45 11.97 -15.18
N TRP A 70 -25.32 11.08 -14.70
CA TRP A 70 -24.96 10.18 -13.61
C TRP A 70 -23.77 9.28 -13.97
N LEU A 71 -23.79 8.62 -15.13
CA LEU A 71 -22.69 7.77 -15.60
C LEU A 71 -21.38 8.56 -15.75
N ALA A 72 -21.44 9.75 -16.33
CA ALA A 72 -20.28 10.62 -16.49
C ALA A 72 -19.71 11.07 -15.13
N GLY A 73 -20.57 11.52 -14.21
CA GLY A 73 -20.16 11.93 -12.88
C GLY A 73 -19.52 10.79 -12.09
N VAL A 74 -20.13 9.60 -12.10
CA VAL A 74 -19.56 8.39 -11.49
C VAL A 74 -18.22 8.05 -12.14
N GLY A 75 -18.13 8.04 -13.47
CA GLY A 75 -16.88 7.74 -14.17
C GLY A 75 -15.73 8.69 -13.83
N LEU A 76 -16.01 10.00 -13.75
CA LEU A 76 -15.02 11.00 -13.34
C LEU A 76 -14.54 10.77 -11.91
N LEU A 77 -15.45 10.50 -10.97
CA LEU A 77 -15.09 10.21 -9.58
C LEU A 77 -14.33 8.90 -9.42
N THR A 78 -14.71 7.86 -10.16
CA THR A 78 -13.98 6.59 -10.18
C THR A 78 -12.55 6.79 -10.67
N LEU A 79 -12.35 7.53 -11.77
CA LEU A 79 -11.01 7.81 -12.28
C LEU A 79 -10.20 8.65 -11.28
N SER A 80 -10.82 9.67 -10.69
CA SER A 80 -10.22 10.48 -9.63
C SER A 80 -9.75 9.63 -8.45
N LYS A 81 -10.60 8.70 -7.99
CA LYS A 81 -10.28 7.81 -6.87
C LYS A 81 -9.15 6.84 -7.22
N ILE A 82 -9.13 6.27 -8.43
CA ILE A 82 -8.04 5.37 -8.85
C ILE A 82 -6.70 6.11 -8.89
N ILE A 83 -6.68 7.33 -9.44
CA ILE A 83 -5.46 8.15 -9.49
C ILE A 83 -5.00 8.51 -8.07
N GLU A 84 -5.91 8.96 -7.21
CA GLU A 84 -5.59 9.23 -5.81
C GLU A 84 -5.09 7.98 -5.08
N ASN A 85 -5.68 6.82 -5.34
CA ASN A 85 -5.38 5.61 -4.61
C ASN A 85 -3.98 5.05 -4.95
N MET A 86 -3.68 4.84 -6.24
CA MET A 86 -2.49 4.10 -6.64
C MET A 86 -1.36 4.98 -7.20
N GLU A 87 -1.69 6.11 -7.84
CA GLU A 87 -0.67 6.97 -8.46
C GLU A 87 -0.15 8.04 -7.50
N LEU A 88 -1.04 8.61 -6.68
CA LEU A 88 -0.70 9.65 -5.71
C LEU A 88 -0.49 9.08 -4.32
N GLY A 89 -1.56 8.78 -3.58
CA GLY A 89 -1.55 8.38 -2.18
C GLY A 89 -0.53 7.28 -1.89
N HIS A 90 -0.67 6.09 -2.49
CA HIS A 90 0.27 4.98 -2.31
C HIS A 90 1.75 5.38 -2.57
N ASN A 91 2.04 6.04 -3.70
CA ASN A 91 3.40 6.37 -4.09
C ASN A 91 4.02 7.48 -3.23
N VAL A 92 3.27 8.54 -2.93
CA VAL A 92 3.72 9.62 -2.02
C VAL A 92 3.97 9.05 -0.64
N MET A 93 3.09 8.17 -0.16
CA MET A 93 3.20 7.50 1.14
C MET A 93 4.39 6.54 1.24
N HIS A 94 4.86 6.02 0.11
CA HIS A 94 6.13 5.28 0.00
C HIS A 94 7.37 6.17 -0.12
N GLY A 95 7.22 7.50 -0.17
CA GLY A 95 8.34 8.44 -0.28
C GLY A 95 8.89 8.60 -1.69
N GLN A 96 8.15 8.20 -2.73
CA GLN A 96 8.57 8.31 -4.13
C GLN A 96 8.99 9.75 -4.52
N TRP A 97 8.36 10.75 -3.91
CA TRP A 97 8.51 12.16 -4.23
C TRP A 97 9.29 12.98 -3.19
N ASP A 98 9.77 12.35 -2.10
CA ASP A 98 10.41 13.05 -0.98
C ASP A 98 11.69 13.81 -1.40
N TRP A 99 12.36 13.36 -2.46
CA TRP A 99 13.52 14.03 -3.06
C TRP A 99 13.21 15.46 -3.55
N MET A 100 11.94 15.78 -3.84
CA MET A 100 11.53 17.13 -4.23
C MET A 100 11.56 18.11 -3.06
N ASN A 101 11.58 17.61 -1.81
CA ASN A 101 11.45 18.41 -0.58
C ASN A 101 10.26 19.40 -0.63
N ASP A 102 9.16 18.96 -1.26
CA ASP A 102 7.93 19.72 -1.42
C ASP A 102 6.99 19.36 -0.26
N PRO A 103 6.67 20.29 0.66
CA PRO A 103 5.88 19.97 1.86
C PRO A 103 4.44 19.55 1.53
N GLU A 104 3.93 19.87 0.34
CA GLU A 104 2.61 19.40 -0.11
C GLU A 104 2.67 17.99 -0.70
N ILE A 105 3.85 17.48 -1.07
CA ILE A 105 4.03 16.18 -1.76
C ILE A 105 5.14 15.40 -1.06
N HIS A 106 5.02 15.21 0.25
CA HIS A 106 5.97 14.46 1.06
C HIS A 106 5.27 13.36 1.84
N SER A 107 5.91 12.19 1.91
CA SER A 107 5.44 11.04 2.68
C SER A 107 5.08 11.34 4.14
N THR A 108 5.64 12.39 4.75
CA THR A 108 5.38 12.74 6.15
C THR A 108 4.12 13.58 6.34
N SER A 109 3.72 14.34 5.33
CA SER A 109 2.62 15.32 5.38
C SER A 109 1.41 14.94 4.53
N TRP A 110 1.59 14.11 3.50
CA TRP A 110 0.48 13.64 2.67
C TRP A 110 -0.47 12.78 3.50
N GLU A 111 -1.76 13.08 3.39
CA GLU A 111 -2.83 12.25 3.91
C GLU A 111 -3.50 11.57 2.72
N TRP A 112 -3.37 10.25 2.66
CA TRP A 112 -4.00 9.43 1.64
C TRP A 112 -5.51 9.37 1.89
N ASP A 113 -6.30 9.69 0.86
CA ASP A 113 -7.75 9.52 0.89
C ASP A 113 -8.13 8.02 0.88
N VAL A 114 -8.10 7.40 2.06
CA VAL A 114 -8.58 6.04 2.35
C VAL A 114 -9.32 6.02 3.69
N THR A 115 -9.99 4.92 4.02
CA THR A 115 -10.83 4.80 5.22
C THR A 115 -10.10 4.95 6.56
N GLY A 116 -8.75 4.88 6.59
CA GLY A 116 -7.98 4.94 7.84
C GLY A 116 -6.81 5.93 7.76
N PRO A 117 -6.21 6.31 8.90
CA PRO A 117 -5.11 7.26 8.94
C PRO A 117 -3.86 6.77 8.19
N SER A 118 -3.24 7.69 7.45
CA SER A 118 -1.97 7.48 6.75
C SER A 118 -0.85 7.02 7.69
N ALA A 119 -0.82 7.50 8.93
CA ALA A 119 0.14 7.06 9.93
C ALA A 119 0.02 5.57 10.26
N HIS A 120 -1.21 5.06 10.37
CA HIS A 120 -1.45 3.64 10.64
C HIS A 120 -0.99 2.78 9.47
N TRP A 121 -1.30 3.20 8.23
CA TRP A 121 -0.84 2.50 7.03
C TRP A 121 0.69 2.48 6.93
N LYS A 122 1.40 3.59 7.22
CA LYS A 122 2.88 3.59 7.23
C LYS A 122 3.44 2.59 8.23
N GLN A 123 2.78 2.42 9.39
CA GLN A 123 3.23 1.43 10.37
C GLN A 123 2.96 -0.01 9.90
N THR A 124 1.74 -0.31 9.47
CA THR A 124 1.39 -1.70 9.08
C THR A 124 2.04 -2.10 7.76
N HIS A 125 2.13 -1.18 6.80
CA HIS A 125 2.62 -1.47 5.47
C HIS A 125 4.11 -1.13 5.30
N ASN A 126 4.53 0.13 5.50
CA ASN A 126 5.95 0.48 5.27
C ASN A 126 6.87 -0.15 6.33
N TYR A 127 6.47 -0.15 7.60
CA TYR A 127 7.31 -0.69 8.66
C TYR A 127 7.16 -2.20 8.84
N LEU A 128 5.96 -2.74 9.05
CA LEU A 128 5.84 -4.19 9.26
C LEU A 128 6.03 -4.96 7.94
N HIS A 129 5.27 -4.64 6.91
CA HIS A 129 5.29 -5.38 5.65
C HIS A 129 6.56 -5.18 4.82
N HIS A 130 7.03 -3.95 4.56
CA HIS A 130 8.21 -3.72 3.70
C HIS A 130 9.56 -3.90 4.40
N LYS A 131 9.66 -3.71 5.72
CA LYS A 131 10.92 -3.96 6.45
C LYS A 131 11.11 -5.43 6.79
N TYR A 132 10.03 -6.11 7.15
CA TYR A 132 10.05 -7.52 7.57
C TYR A 132 9.37 -8.43 6.55
N THR A 133 9.41 -8.06 5.26
CA THR A 133 8.75 -8.78 4.18
C THR A 133 9.09 -10.26 4.22
N ASN A 134 8.07 -11.12 4.10
CA ASN A 134 8.23 -12.57 4.10
C ASN A 134 8.77 -13.17 5.43
N VAL A 135 8.88 -12.40 6.51
CA VAL A 135 9.27 -12.91 7.83
C VAL A 135 8.02 -13.38 8.59
N LEU A 136 7.87 -14.71 8.71
CA LEU A 136 6.73 -15.32 9.41
C LEU A 136 6.59 -14.81 10.85
N GLY A 137 5.40 -14.32 11.19
CA GLY A 137 5.09 -13.78 12.52
C GLY A 137 5.44 -12.30 12.71
N MET A 138 6.06 -11.66 11.71
CA MET A 138 6.31 -10.22 11.66
C MET A 138 5.51 -9.56 10.53
N ASP A 139 5.54 -10.15 9.33
CA ASP A 139 4.75 -9.73 8.19
C ASP A 139 3.45 -10.53 8.14
N ASP A 140 2.36 -9.88 8.57
CA ASP A 140 1.03 -10.47 8.57
C ASP A 140 0.49 -10.68 7.14
N ASP A 141 1.06 -10.07 6.09
CA ASP A 141 0.60 -10.21 4.71
C ASP A 141 1.02 -11.54 4.07
N VAL A 142 1.95 -12.27 4.69
CA VAL A 142 2.20 -13.72 4.42
C VAL A 142 1.02 -14.60 4.91
N GLY A 143 -0.11 -13.99 5.21
CA GLY A 143 -1.41 -14.66 5.32
C GLY A 143 -2.60 -13.82 5.78
N TYR A 144 -2.55 -12.48 5.73
CA TYR A 144 -3.52 -11.53 6.34
C TYR A 144 -4.09 -11.93 7.72
N GLY A 145 -3.46 -12.88 8.43
CA GLY A 145 -4.13 -13.80 9.37
C GLY A 145 -5.37 -14.58 8.85
N LEU A 146 -6.03 -14.09 7.79
CA LEU A 146 -7.29 -14.55 7.20
C LEU A 146 -7.08 -15.55 6.05
N LEU A 147 -6.04 -15.36 5.25
CA LEU A 147 -5.77 -16.15 4.04
C LEU A 147 -4.57 -17.05 4.24
N ARG A 148 -4.68 -18.31 3.83
CA ARG A 148 -3.49 -19.16 3.72
C ARG A 148 -2.81 -18.94 2.38
N VAL A 149 -1.62 -18.34 2.36
CA VAL A 149 -0.87 -18.04 1.12
C VAL A 149 0.43 -18.83 0.96
N THR A 150 0.94 -19.45 2.03
CA THR A 150 2.15 -20.30 1.99
C THR A 150 1.87 -21.73 2.42
N ARG A 151 2.71 -22.67 1.94
CA ARG A 151 2.70 -24.07 2.35
C ARG A 151 3.17 -24.26 3.79
N ASP A 152 3.99 -23.34 4.29
CA ASP A 152 4.59 -23.37 5.63
C ASP A 152 3.52 -23.15 6.74
N GLN A 153 2.37 -22.58 6.38
CA GLN A 153 1.18 -22.54 7.24
C GLN A 153 0.40 -23.86 7.13
N ARG A 154 0.18 -24.54 8.27
CA ARG A 154 -0.64 -25.76 8.31
C ARG A 154 -2.08 -25.46 7.87
N TRP A 155 -2.58 -26.24 6.91
CA TRP A 155 -3.96 -26.12 6.42
C TRP A 155 -4.98 -26.46 7.51
N LYS A 156 -6.11 -25.76 7.50
CA LYS A 156 -7.28 -25.96 8.37
C LYS A 156 -8.57 -25.85 7.53
N PRO A 157 -9.69 -26.47 7.95
CA PRO A 157 -10.98 -26.37 7.24
C PRO A 157 -11.43 -24.94 6.91
N PHE A 158 -11.12 -23.97 7.79
CA PHE A 158 -11.32 -22.53 7.54
C PHE A 158 -10.73 -22.05 6.20
N ASN A 159 -9.58 -22.60 5.80
CA ASN A 159 -8.91 -22.20 4.56
C ASN A 159 -9.64 -22.65 3.29
N ALA A 160 -10.67 -23.51 3.38
CA ALA A 160 -11.55 -23.77 2.25
C ALA A 160 -12.29 -22.48 1.80
N GLY A 161 -12.50 -21.53 2.72
CA GLY A 161 -13.11 -20.24 2.44
C GLY A 161 -12.17 -19.19 1.82
N ASN A 162 -10.88 -19.49 1.61
CA ASN A 162 -9.88 -18.52 1.12
C ASN A 162 -10.37 -17.69 -0.08
N LEU A 163 -11.00 -18.33 -1.07
CA LEU A 163 -11.49 -17.64 -2.27
C LEU A 163 -12.59 -16.61 -1.95
N VAL A 164 -13.52 -16.98 -1.07
CA VAL A 164 -14.60 -16.09 -0.64
C VAL A 164 -14.02 -14.95 0.20
N TYR A 165 -13.15 -15.26 1.16
CA TYR A 165 -12.51 -14.26 2.02
C TYR A 165 -11.68 -13.26 1.21
N ASN A 166 -10.93 -13.75 0.22
CA ASN A 166 -10.13 -12.90 -0.65
C ASN A 166 -11.00 -12.01 -1.55
N THR A 167 -12.11 -12.56 -2.07
CA THR A 167 -13.07 -11.77 -2.85
C THR A 167 -13.67 -10.65 -2.01
N LEU A 168 -14.07 -10.94 -0.76
CA LEU A 168 -14.58 -9.92 0.15
C LEU A 168 -13.50 -8.89 0.50
N LEU A 169 -12.28 -9.33 0.79
CA LEU A 169 -11.17 -8.43 1.07
C LEU A 169 -10.89 -7.50 -0.13
N ALA A 170 -10.94 -8.00 -1.36
CA ALA A 170 -10.77 -7.18 -2.56
C ALA A 170 -11.89 -6.14 -2.73
N LEU A 171 -13.14 -6.50 -2.46
CA LEU A 171 -14.27 -5.57 -2.55
C LEU A 171 -14.28 -4.51 -1.44
N PHE A 172 -13.74 -4.85 -0.27
CA PHE A 172 -13.73 -4.00 0.93
C PHE A 172 -12.32 -3.58 1.34
N PHE A 173 -11.39 -3.49 0.38
CA PHE A 173 -9.95 -3.35 0.63
C PHE A 173 -9.60 -2.18 1.55
N GLU A 174 -10.11 -0.97 1.27
CA GLU A 174 -9.83 0.22 2.08
C GLU A 174 -10.29 0.07 3.53
N TYR A 175 -11.40 -0.64 3.76
CA TYR A 175 -11.89 -0.96 5.11
C TYR A 175 -11.03 -2.03 5.78
N GLY A 176 -10.55 -3.02 5.02
CA GLY A 176 -9.63 -4.04 5.50
C GLY A 176 -8.31 -3.42 5.99
N ILE A 177 -7.74 -2.50 5.21
CA ILE A 177 -6.55 -1.73 5.58
C ILE A 177 -6.80 -0.95 6.88
N ALA A 178 -7.89 -0.20 6.96
CA ALA A 178 -8.20 0.60 8.14
C ALA A 178 -8.33 -0.27 9.41
N ALA A 179 -8.90 -1.47 9.29
CA ALA A 179 -9.04 -2.40 10.40
C ALA A 179 -7.73 -3.12 10.79
N GLN A 180 -6.73 -3.18 9.90
CA GLN A 180 -5.50 -3.95 10.12
C GLN A 180 -4.72 -3.46 11.34
N HIS A 181 -4.69 -2.14 11.56
CA HIS A 181 -3.98 -1.54 12.69
C HIS A 181 -4.51 -2.04 14.05
N LEU A 182 -5.80 -2.41 14.13
CA LEU A 182 -6.45 -2.91 15.33
C LEU A 182 -6.09 -4.36 15.69
N GLU A 183 -5.38 -5.08 14.81
CA GLU A 183 -4.95 -6.47 15.02
C GLU A 183 -6.07 -7.38 15.58
N LEU A 184 -7.30 -7.25 15.05
CA LEU A 184 -8.51 -7.87 15.61
C LEU A 184 -8.39 -9.38 15.84
N GLY A 185 -7.56 -10.08 15.06
CA GLY A 185 -7.25 -11.49 15.27
C GLY A 185 -6.49 -11.79 16.57
N LYS A 186 -5.61 -10.88 17.03
CA LYS A 186 -4.94 -10.98 18.35
C LYS A 186 -5.92 -10.65 19.47
N VAL A 187 -6.78 -9.64 19.27
CA VAL A 187 -7.85 -9.27 20.22
C VAL A 187 -8.79 -10.44 20.45
N ALA A 188 -9.31 -11.06 19.38
CA ALA A 188 -10.22 -12.21 19.46
C ALA A 188 -9.60 -13.44 20.15
N LYS A 189 -8.27 -13.59 20.09
CA LYS A 189 -7.52 -14.67 20.76
C LYS A 189 -7.09 -14.31 22.19
N GLY A 190 -7.44 -13.12 22.69
CA GLY A 190 -7.03 -12.63 24.00
C GLY A 190 -5.52 -12.38 24.14
N ARG A 191 -4.83 -12.11 23.03
CA ARG A 191 -3.37 -11.91 22.97
C ARG A 191 -2.94 -10.47 22.75
N ALA A 192 -3.89 -9.56 22.54
CA ALA A 192 -3.63 -8.14 22.37
C ALA A 192 -3.55 -7.44 23.74
N ASP A 193 -2.65 -6.47 23.85
CA ASP A 193 -2.64 -5.57 24.99
C ASP A 193 -3.90 -4.68 24.97
N LYS A 194 -4.62 -4.64 26.10
CA LYS A 194 -5.92 -3.97 26.18
C LYS A 194 -5.78 -2.45 26.13
N GLU A 195 -4.75 -1.90 26.75
CA GLU A 195 -4.52 -0.46 26.78
C GLU A 195 -4.10 0.05 25.41
N GLU A 196 -3.22 -0.69 24.73
CA GLU A 196 -2.81 -0.43 23.35
C GLU A 196 -4.01 -0.52 22.39
N THR A 197 -4.83 -1.57 22.50
CA THR A 197 -6.04 -1.72 21.67
C THR A 197 -6.99 -0.54 21.86
N GLN A 198 -7.21 -0.09 23.10
CA GLN A 198 -8.06 1.07 23.39
C GLN A 198 -7.47 2.38 22.88
N ARG A 199 -6.14 2.52 22.85
CA ARG A 199 -5.48 3.68 22.24
C ARG A 199 -5.72 3.69 20.73
N LYS A 200 -5.43 2.57 20.06
CA LYS A 200 -5.60 2.40 18.61
C LYS A 200 -7.03 2.61 18.12
N LEU A 201 -8.03 2.31 18.96
CA LEU A 201 -9.45 2.56 18.64
C LEU A 201 -9.85 4.03 18.72
N ARG A 202 -9.09 4.87 19.44
CA ARG A 202 -9.37 6.31 19.60
C ARG A 202 -8.62 7.17 18.58
N GLU A 203 -7.57 6.61 17.97
CA GLU A 203 -6.81 7.21 16.87
C GLU A 203 -7.53 6.98 15.54
#